data_AF-A0A1Y4HIC6-F1
#
_entry.id   AF-A0A1Y4HIC6-F1
#
_cell.length_a   1.000
_cell.length_b   1.000
_cell.length_c   1.000
_cell.angle_alpha   90.00
_cell.angle_beta   90.00
_cell.angle_gamma   90.00
#
_symmetry.space_group_name_H-M   'P 1'
#
loop_
_entity.id
_entity.type
_entity.pdbx_description
1 polymer ?
#
loop_
_entity_poly.entity_id
_entity_poly.type
_entity_poly.pdbx_seq_one_letter_code
_entity_poly.pdbx_strand_id
1 'polypeptide(L)'
;MYDKTIRLTKKTATQLIHQIMPRAVVIKDETAPEATIFRAVTNGLEIRCENDWFKRNKRIKLTITDGENTIVHYYSPTTLNRDFFEEKAEKEEAALQARVKWVSQVGLKMAHKLVDHYGGEETS
;
A
#
# COMPACT_ATOMS: atom_id res chain seq x y z
N MET A 1 28.90 1.66 -4.68
CA MET A 1 28.78 0.27 -4.20
C MET A 1 27.31 -0.12 -4.33
N TYR A 2 26.99 -1.06 -5.21
CA TYR A 2 25.61 -1.49 -5.47
C TYR A 2 25.16 -2.37 -4.31
N ASP A 3 24.40 -1.76 -3.40
CA ASP A 3 24.01 -2.38 -2.14
C ASP A 3 23.03 -3.53 -2.38
N LYS A 4 23.32 -4.67 -1.76
CA LYS A 4 22.68 -5.96 -1.97
C LYS A 4 21.17 -5.81 -2.09
N THR A 5 20.58 -6.43 -3.11
CA THR A 5 19.15 -6.74 -3.17
C THR A 5 18.74 -7.32 -1.83
N ILE A 6 18.05 -6.53 -1.00
CA ILE A 6 17.55 -6.96 0.30
C ILE A 6 16.62 -8.13 0.01
N ARG A 7 17.04 -9.35 0.35
CA ARG A 7 16.20 -10.54 0.18
C ARG A 7 15.38 -10.70 1.44
N LEU A 8 14.06 -10.53 1.33
CA LEU A 8 13.15 -10.85 2.43
C LEU A 8 13.24 -12.35 2.71
N THR A 9 13.70 -12.71 3.91
CA THR A 9 13.80 -14.11 4.31
C THR A 9 12.52 -14.55 5.02
N LYS A 10 12.21 -15.86 4.95
CA LYS A 10 11.08 -16.42 5.71
C LYS A 10 11.20 -16.13 7.20
N LYS A 11 12.40 -16.19 7.77
CA LYS A 11 12.67 -15.90 9.19
C LYS A 11 12.27 -14.47 9.55
N THR A 12 12.70 -13.50 8.75
CA THR A 12 12.37 -12.07 8.96
C THR A 12 10.87 -11.84 8.83
N ALA A 13 10.24 -12.39 7.79
CA ALA A 13 8.80 -12.26 7.59
C ALA A 13 8.00 -12.89 8.74
N THR A 14 8.40 -14.09 9.19
CA THR A 14 7.80 -14.75 10.35
C THR A 14 7.95 -13.92 11.60
N GLN A 15 9.12 -13.34 11.86
CA GLN A 15 9.34 -12.49 13.03
C GLN A 15 8.41 -11.26 13.02
N LEU A 16 8.29 -10.57 11.89
CA LEU A 16 7.41 -9.39 11.77
C LEU A 16 5.92 -9.77 11.86
N ILE A 17 5.51 -10.86 11.21
CA ILE A 17 4.13 -11.34 11.28
C ILE A 17 3.79 -11.78 12.71
N HIS A 18 4.70 -12.48 13.40
CA HIS A 18 4.48 -12.96 14.76
C HIS A 18 4.44 -11.86 15.83
N GLN A 19 5.02 -10.69 15.56
CA GLN A 19 4.84 -9.51 16.42
C GLN A 19 3.36 -9.08 16.49
N ILE A 20 2.60 -9.30 15.42
CA ILE A 20 1.16 -8.97 15.35
C ILE A 20 0.33 -10.19 15.69
N MET A 21 0.69 -11.36 15.14
CA MET A 21 -0.02 -12.63 15.28
C MET A 21 0.92 -13.76 15.63
N PRO A 22 1.18 -14.02 16.93
CA PRO A 22 2.19 -14.97 17.39
C PRO A 22 2.02 -16.42 16.92
N ARG A 23 0.83 -16.81 16.46
CA ARG A 23 0.50 -18.19 16.03
C ARG A 23 0.13 -18.31 14.55
N ALA A 24 0.35 -17.25 13.78
CA ALA A 24 0.03 -17.25 12.36
C ALA A 24 0.92 -18.25 11.58
N VAL A 25 0.28 -19.00 10.68
CA VAL A 25 0.98 -19.85 9.71
C VAL A 25 1.44 -18.98 8.55
N VAL A 26 2.76 -18.88 8.37
CA VAL A 26 3.36 -18.04 7.33
C VAL A 26 3.68 -18.88 6.10
N ILE A 27 3.04 -18.51 4.99
CA ILE A 27 3.14 -19.17 3.69
C ILE A 27 3.84 -18.22 2.73
N LYS A 28 4.71 -18.74 1.86
CA LYS A 28 5.30 -17.94 0.79
C LYS A 28 4.26 -17.78 -0.31
N ASP A 29 4.06 -16.55 -0.76
CA ASP A 29 3.21 -16.25 -1.90
C ASP A 29 4.10 -16.14 -3.15
N GLU A 30 3.65 -16.75 -4.25
CA GLU A 30 4.34 -16.81 -5.55
C GLU A 30 3.67 -15.92 -6.60
N THR A 31 2.73 -15.05 -6.19
CA THR A 31 1.98 -14.14 -7.07
C THR A 31 2.90 -13.24 -7.92
N ALA A 32 4.07 -12.86 -7.40
CA ALA A 32 5.03 -12.01 -8.10
C ALA A 32 6.40 -12.72 -8.16
N PRO A 33 6.90 -13.08 -9.36
CA PRO A 33 8.18 -13.79 -9.48
C PRO A 33 9.39 -12.91 -9.09
N GLU A 34 9.26 -11.60 -9.19
CA GLU A 34 10.32 -10.64 -8.87
C GLU A 34 10.31 -10.17 -7.40
N ALA A 35 9.23 -10.44 -6.66
CA ALA A 35 9.08 -10.03 -5.27
C ALA A 35 8.94 -11.24 -4.36
N THR A 36 9.69 -11.26 -3.25
CA THR A 36 9.47 -12.27 -2.23
C THR A 36 8.36 -11.78 -1.29
N ILE A 37 7.23 -12.48 -1.32
CA ILE A 37 6.05 -12.16 -0.52
C ILE A 37 5.77 -13.33 0.43
N PHE A 38 5.44 -13.00 1.67
CA PHE A 38 4.96 -13.95 2.67
C PHE A 38 3.61 -13.48 3.18
N ARG A 39 2.66 -14.41 3.27
CA ARG A 39 1.31 -14.14 3.75
C ARG A 39 0.99 -15.02 4.96
N ALA A 40 0.23 -14.44 5.87
CA ALA A 40 -0.47 -15.14 6.93
C ALA A 40 -1.94 -14.72 6.90
N VAL A 41 -2.85 -15.69 7.04
CA VAL A 41 -4.29 -15.43 7.14
C VAL A 41 -4.79 -16.09 8.41
N THR A 42 -5.61 -15.39 9.18
CA THR A 42 -6.24 -15.93 10.39
C THR A 42 -7.58 -15.24 10.61
N ASN A 43 -8.66 -16.01 10.71
CA ASN A 43 -10.02 -15.58 11.11
C ASN A 43 -10.39 -14.12 10.77
N GLY A 44 -10.36 -13.79 9.47
CA GLY A 44 -10.78 -12.47 8.97
C GLY A 44 -9.68 -11.42 8.86
N LEU A 45 -8.45 -11.70 9.30
CA LEU A 45 -7.30 -10.82 9.11
C LEU A 45 -6.26 -11.47 8.19
N GLU A 46 -5.78 -10.71 7.22
CA GLU A 46 -4.70 -11.06 6.31
C GLU A 46 -3.51 -10.12 6.54
N ILE A 47 -2.34 -10.72 6.79
CA ILE A 47 -1.07 -10.02 6.88
C ILE A 47 -0.21 -10.43 5.69
N ARG A 48 0.22 -9.45 4.91
CA ARG A 48 1.20 -9.60 3.83
C ARG A 48 2.49 -8.91 4.21
N CYS A 49 3.59 -9.62 4.12
CA CYS A 49 4.94 -9.12 4.34
C CYS A 49 5.71 -9.28 3.03
N GLU A 50 6.13 -8.16 2.45
CA GLU A 50 6.81 -8.14 1.15
C GLU A 50 8.01 -7.20 1.18
N ASN A 51 9.00 -7.49 0.35
CA ASN A 51 10.02 -6.50 0.04
C ASN A 51 9.41 -5.52 -0.97
N ASP A 52 9.42 -4.23 -0.67
CA ASP A 52 8.84 -3.22 -1.55
C ASP A 52 9.74 -3.00 -2.78
N TRP A 53 9.56 -3.90 -3.75
CA TRP A 53 10.16 -3.87 -5.07
C TRP A 53 9.56 -2.76 -5.93
N PHE A 54 8.28 -2.46 -5.74
CA PHE A 54 7.51 -1.55 -6.59
C PHE A 54 7.93 -0.09 -6.39
N LYS A 55 7.98 0.39 -5.15
CA LYS A 55 8.46 1.75 -4.84
C LYS A 55 9.99 1.85 -4.84
N ARG A 56 10.71 0.72 -4.86
CA ARG A 56 12.17 0.62 -4.74
C ARG A 56 12.73 1.39 -3.54
N ASN A 57 11.91 1.64 -2.52
CA ASN A 57 12.30 2.34 -1.28
C ASN A 57 13.21 1.49 -0.39
N LYS A 58 13.48 0.23 -0.78
CA LYS A 58 14.35 -0.72 -0.06
C LYS A 58 13.85 -0.99 1.36
N ARG A 59 12.54 -0.90 1.58
CA ARG A 59 11.89 -1.21 2.85
C ARG A 59 11.12 -2.52 2.75
N ILE A 60 10.93 -3.14 3.91
CA ILE A 60 9.99 -4.25 4.05
C ILE A 60 8.63 -3.62 4.32
N LYS A 61 7.65 -3.92 3.49
CA LYS A 61 6.26 -3.48 3.64
C LYS A 61 5.46 -4.58 4.30
N LEU A 62 4.75 -4.23 5.37
CA LEU A 62 3.86 -5.10 6.10
C LEU A 62 2.45 -4.52 6.01
N THR A 63 1.60 -5.19 5.25
CA THR A 63 0.21 -4.80 5.03
C THR A 63 -0.70 -5.70 5.86
N ILE A 64 -1.53 -5.10 6.69
CA ILE A 64 -2.51 -5.77 7.54
C ILE A 64 -3.88 -5.34 7.03
N THR A 65 -4.73 -6.29 6.66
CA THR A 65 -6.09 -6.00 6.19
C THR A 65 -7.10 -6.92 6.84
N ASP A 66 -8.28 -6.39 7.15
CA ASP A 66 -9.48 -7.13 7.56
C ASP A 66 -10.48 -7.31 6.40
N GLY A 67 -10.11 -6.87 5.18
CA GLY A 67 -10.95 -6.84 3.98
C GLY A 67 -11.60 -5.48 3.71
N GLU A 68 -11.83 -4.66 4.73
CA GLU A 68 -12.43 -3.31 4.60
C GLU A 68 -11.39 -2.21 4.85
N ASN A 69 -10.59 -2.39 5.89
CA ASN A 69 -9.54 -1.52 6.35
C ASN A 69 -8.19 -2.12 5.99
N THR A 70 -7.24 -1.24 5.70
CA THR A 70 -5.85 -1.61 5.43
C THR A 70 -4.93 -0.72 6.23
N ILE A 71 -4.02 -1.34 6.97
CA ILE A 71 -2.95 -0.68 7.71
C ILE A 71 -1.63 -1.11 7.06
N VAL A 72 -0.78 -0.16 6.76
CA VAL A 72 0.55 -0.40 6.20
C VAL A 72 1.61 0.02 7.20
N HIS A 73 2.61 -0.83 7.39
CA HIS A 73 3.81 -0.54 8.14
C HIS A 73 5.04 -0.73 7.26
N TYR A 74 6.02 0.16 7.41
CA TYR A 74 7.32 0.02 6.77
C TYR A 74 8.37 -0.33 7.79
N TYR A 75 9.27 -1.23 7.42
CA TYR A 75 10.38 -1.64 8.27
C TYR A 75 11.71 -1.52 7.53
N SER A 76 12.71 -1.03 8.25
CA SER A 76 14.09 -1.09 7.77
C SER A 76 14.54 -2.55 7.68
N PRO A 77 15.14 -3.00 6.57
CA PRO A 77 15.52 -4.39 6.39
C PRO A 77 16.74 -4.81 7.22
N THR A 78 17.54 -3.84 7.68
CA THR A 78 18.74 -4.10 8.49
C THR A 78 18.42 -4.06 9.98
N THR A 79 17.63 -3.09 10.42
CA THR A 79 17.34 -2.88 11.85
C THR A 79 15.99 -3.44 12.28
N LEU A 80 15.09 -3.76 11.34
CA LEU A 80 13.68 -4.13 11.60
C LEU A 80 12.94 -3.10 12.46
N ASN A 81 13.42 -1.86 12.46
CA ASN A 81 12.73 -0.74 13.09
C ASN A 81 11.65 -0.23 12.14
N ARG A 82 10.50 0.12 12.72
CA ARG A 82 9.38 0.71 12.01
C ARG A 82 9.74 2.11 11.50
N ASP A 83 9.47 2.37 10.23
CA ASP A 83 9.78 3.61 9.52
C ASP A 83 8.52 4.47 9.39
N PHE A 84 8.30 5.33 10.39
CA PHE A 84 7.14 6.22 10.43
C PHE A 84 7.15 7.30 9.35
N PHE A 85 8.31 7.63 8.78
CA PHE A 85 8.42 8.66 7.75
C PHE A 85 7.83 8.15 6.43
N GLU A 86 8.19 6.93 6.03
CA GLU A 86 7.65 6.29 4.82
C GLU A 86 6.14 6.01 4.95
N GLU A 87 5.67 5.58 6.13
CA GLU A 87 4.24 5.39 6.39
C GLU A 87 3.45 6.69 6.23
N LYS A 88 3.99 7.79 6.77
CA LYS A 88 3.37 9.11 6.66
C LYS A 88 3.38 9.58 5.21
N ALA A 89 4.50 9.43 4.49
CA ALA A 89 4.62 9.81 3.10
C ALA A 89 3.62 9.06 2.20
N GLU A 90 3.47 7.74 2.38
CA GLU A 90 2.48 6.97 1.61
C GLU A 90 1.05 7.37 1.96
N LYS A 91 0.75 7.67 3.23
CA LYS A 91 -0.57 8.14 3.63
C LYS A 91 -0.91 9.51 3.01
N GLU A 92 0.06 10.42 2.97
CA GLU A 92 -0.09 11.74 2.34
C GLU A 92 -0.23 11.62 0.83
N GLU A 93 0.56 10.76 0.18
CA GLU A 93 0.45 10.43 -1.25
C GLU A 93 -0.93 9.86 -1.58
N ALA A 94 -1.42 8.89 -0.80
CA ALA A 94 -2.74 8.30 -0.98
C ALA A 94 -3.86 9.34 -0.79
N ALA A 95 -3.74 10.23 0.21
CA ALA A 95 -4.70 11.32 0.42
C ALA A 95 -4.69 12.33 -0.74
N LEU A 96 -3.51 12.66 -1.27
CA LEU A 96 -3.38 13.54 -2.43
C LEU A 96 -4.02 12.90 -3.67
N GLN A 97 -3.75 11.62 -3.93
CA GLN A 97 -4.36 10.88 -5.04
C GLN A 97 -5.89 10.78 -4.89
N ALA A 98 -6.39 10.50 -3.68
CA ALA A 98 -7.82 10.48 -3.41
C ALA A 98 -8.47 11.85 -3.69
N ARG A 99 -7.80 12.94 -3.29
CA ARG A 99 -8.25 14.31 -3.57
C ARG A 99 -8.25 14.61 -5.07
N VAL A 100 -7.18 14.28 -5.78
CA VAL A 100 -7.09 14.47 -7.24
C VAL A 100 -8.20 13.69 -7.94
N LYS A 101 -8.40 12.41 -7.58
CA LYS A 101 -9.47 11.57 -8.13
C LYS A 101 -10.86 12.19 -7.87
N TRP A 102 -11.10 12.65 -6.64
CA TRP A 102 -12.35 13.32 -6.30
C TRP A 102 -12.57 14.59 -7.12
N VAL A 103 -11.55 15.45 -7.23
CA VAL A 103 -11.61 16.68 -8.04
C VAL A 103 -11.86 16.34 -9.51
N SER A 104 -11.20 15.34 -10.07
CA SER A 104 -11.44 14.95 -11.47
C SER A 104 -12.88 14.45 -11.69
N GLN A 105 -13.48 13.75 -10.72
CA GLN A 105 -14.84 13.24 -10.84
C GLN A 105 -15.92 14.30 -10.58
N VAL A 106 -15.72 15.14 -9.57
CA VAL A 106 -16.67 16.19 -9.18
C VAL A 106 -16.52 17.42 -10.05
N GLY A 107 -15.29 17.82 -10.37
CA GLY A 107 -14.97 18.92 -11.26
C GLY A 107 -15.54 18.70 -12.67
N LEU A 108 -15.47 17.48 -13.20
CA LEU A 108 -16.11 17.14 -14.48
C LEU A 108 -17.64 17.34 -14.42
N LYS A 109 -18.28 16.89 -13.34
CA LYS A 109 -19.73 17.06 -13.14
C LYS A 109 -20.13 18.53 -12.95
N MET A 110 -19.31 19.31 -12.25
CA MET A 110 -19.55 20.75 -12.07
C MET A 110 -19.30 21.54 -13.35
N ALA A 111 -18.28 21.17 -14.14
CA ALA A 111 -18.00 21.77 -15.44
C ALA A 111 -19.14 21.52 -16.44
N HIS A 112 -19.65 20.29 -16.53
CA HIS A 112 -20.84 20.01 -17.35
C HIS A 112 -22.05 20.82 -16.89
N LYS A 113 -22.32 20.90 -15.59
CA LYS A 113 -23.41 21.75 -15.07
C LYS A 113 -23.27 23.24 -15.43
N LEU A 114 -22.05 23.77 -15.47
CA LEU A 114 -21.79 25.15 -15.87
C LEU A 114 -22.02 25.36 -17.37
N VAL A 115 -21.58 24.42 -18.21
CA VAL A 115 -21.84 24.46 -19.65
C VAL A 115 -23.34 24.32 -19.94
N ASP A 116 -24.06 23.44 -19.24
CA ASP A 116 -25.51 23.30 -19.38
C ASP A 116 -26.27 24.57 -18.92
N HIS A 117 -25.75 25.27 -17.90
CA HIS A 117 -26.39 26.51 -17.41
C HIS A 117 -26.15 27.75 -18.28
N TYR A 118 -25.03 27.81 -19.00
CA TYR A 118 -24.61 29.00 -19.75
C TYR A 118 -24.45 28.80 -21.26
N GLY A 119 -24.47 27.56 -21.75
CA GLY A 119 -24.29 27.21 -23.17
C GLY A 119 -25.58 26.88 -23.91
N GLY A 120 -26.74 27.02 -23.26
CA GLY A 120 -28.06 26.69 -23.79
C GLY A 120 -28.84 27.85 -24.44
N GLU A 121 -28.19 28.95 -24.80
CA GLU A 121 -28.83 30.08 -25.50
C GLU A 121 -28.06 30.51 -26.75
N GLU A 122 -27.79 29.56 -27.65
CA GLU A 122 -27.64 29.88 -29.07
C GLU A 122 -28.33 28.78 -29.89
N THR A 123 -29.60 28.98 -30.23
CA THR A 123 -30.13 28.80 -31.60
C THR A 123 -31.65 29.03 -31.67
N SER A 124 -32.01 29.95 -32.56
CA SER A 124 -33.32 30.30 -33.14
C SER A 124 -34.15 31.37 -32.43
#